data_AF-A0A8T1ZB20-F1
#
_entry.id   AF-A0A8T1ZB20-F1
#
_cell.length_a   1.000
_cell.length_b   1.000
_cell.length_c   1.000
_cell.angle_alpha   90.00
_cell.angle_beta   90.00
_cell.angle_gamma   90.00
#
_symmetry.space_group_name_H-M   'P 1'
#
loop_
_entity.id
_entity.type
_entity.pdbx_description
1 polymer ?
#
loop_
_entity_poly.entity_id
_entity_poly.type
_entity_poly.pdbx_seq_one_letter_code
_entity_poly.pdbx_strand_id
1 'polypeptide(L)'
;MASQNNSYTVPEIVTGYPIPSSLATPPPRRRWWSRPIVTIPPTHVREATCMETTICCTPCWAGLFTILAVYLLIFHVIDNARCHAKFSIQSIAVSPSSTTWHVDFLVQNPSSRYSIYYGADETTVSLGPLNAAVLDTFHERKSRSHTAFSVDFVAEGNPNGVVFEELYIKLKATHKVYRYVFDNAGHIDIRCHNLTRSYENVERIQCHSSYTKLETIGG
;
A
#
# COMPACT_ATOMS: atom_id res chain seq x y z
N MET A 1 -99.55 47.14 3.35
CA MET A 1 -99.62 46.42 4.64
C MET A 1 -99.22 44.98 4.34
N ALA A 2 -97.96 44.61 4.62
CA ALA A 2 -97.46 44.05 5.89
C ALA A 2 -97.95 42.59 6.08
N SER A 3 -97.17 41.57 6.44
CA SER A 3 -95.78 41.48 6.92
C SER A 3 -95.33 40.02 6.78
N GLN A 4 -94.01 39.82 6.68
CA GLN A 4 -93.27 38.55 6.76
C GLN A 4 -93.66 37.70 7.98
N ASN A 5 -93.34 36.40 7.91
CA ASN A 5 -92.71 35.76 9.06
C ASN A 5 -91.58 34.81 8.63
N ASN A 6 -90.37 35.13 9.09
CA ASN A 6 -89.14 34.38 8.93
C ASN A 6 -89.18 33.12 9.82
N SER A 7 -88.78 31.96 9.29
CA SER A 7 -88.43 30.82 10.12
C SER A 7 -86.92 30.74 10.29
N TYR A 8 -86.43 31.23 11.42
CA TYR A 8 -85.12 30.84 11.96
C TYR A 8 -85.33 29.64 12.88
N THR A 9 -84.47 28.64 12.79
CA THR A 9 -84.34 27.61 13.82
C THR A 9 -82.87 27.21 13.93
N VAL A 10 -82.27 27.54 15.07
CA VAL A 10 -80.94 27.15 15.56
C VAL A 10 -81.11 27.07 17.10
N PRO A 11 -80.44 26.20 17.88
CA PRO A 11 -79.71 24.96 17.58
C PRO A 11 -80.21 23.76 18.43
N GLU A 12 -79.86 22.53 18.07
CA GLU A 12 -79.78 21.45 19.06
C GLU A 12 -78.36 20.87 19.07
N ILE A 13 -77.57 21.31 20.04
CA ILE A 13 -76.27 20.73 20.37
C ILE A 13 -76.55 19.52 21.25
N VAL A 14 -76.54 18.32 20.68
CA VAL A 14 -76.43 17.07 21.45
C VAL A 14 -75.00 16.58 21.34
N THR A 15 -74.25 16.82 22.41
CA THR A 15 -72.94 16.25 22.68
C THR A 15 -73.00 14.73 22.75
N GLY A 16 -72.58 14.06 21.68
CA GLY A 16 -72.24 12.64 21.65
C GLY A 16 -70.74 12.48 21.33
N TYR A 17 -70.02 11.81 22.23
CA TYR A 17 -68.58 11.51 22.24
C TYR A 17 -67.85 11.44 20.88
N PRO A 18 -66.60 11.94 20.75
CA PRO A 18 -65.79 11.70 19.56
C PRO A 18 -65.41 10.22 19.46
N ILE A 19 -65.81 9.61 18.34
CA ILE A 19 -65.26 8.32 17.88
C ILE A 19 -63.75 8.53 17.66
N PRO A 20 -62.86 7.68 18.19
CA PRO A 20 -61.44 7.79 17.89
C PRO A 20 -61.25 7.46 16.40
N SER A 21 -60.95 8.47 15.57
CA SER A 21 -60.40 8.28 14.22
C SER A 21 -58.97 7.73 14.33
N SER A 22 -58.85 6.46 14.69
CA SER A 22 -57.57 5.78 14.88
C SER A 22 -57.69 4.31 14.50
N LEU A 23 -57.93 4.05 13.20
CA LEU A 23 -57.71 2.73 12.59
C LEU A 23 -57.18 2.87 11.15
N ALA A 24 -56.39 3.93 10.90
CA ALA A 24 -55.47 3.91 9.77
C ALA A 24 -54.21 3.18 10.24
N THR A 25 -54.06 1.91 9.84
CA THR A 25 -52.77 1.23 9.97
C THR A 25 -51.74 2.08 9.22
N PRO A 26 -50.65 2.56 9.85
CA PRO A 26 -49.64 3.31 9.13
C PRO A 26 -49.10 2.42 8.01
N PRO A 27 -48.90 2.93 6.78
CA PRO A 27 -48.34 2.13 5.71
C PRO A 27 -47.02 1.53 6.22
N PRO A 28 -46.76 0.24 5.98
CA PRO A 28 -45.55 -0.40 6.46
C PRO A 28 -44.38 0.47 6.03
N ARG A 29 -43.50 0.81 6.99
CA ARG A 29 -42.31 1.63 6.74
C ARG A 29 -41.45 0.91 5.71
N ARG A 30 -41.72 1.15 4.43
CA ARG A 30 -40.90 0.64 3.32
C ARG A 30 -39.57 1.35 3.45
N ARG A 31 -38.56 0.56 3.82
CA ARG A 31 -37.18 1.01 3.95
C ARG A 31 -36.78 1.67 2.62
N TRP A 32 -36.13 2.82 2.68
CA TRP A 32 -35.86 3.67 1.52
C TRP A 32 -35.11 2.95 0.38
N TRP A 33 -34.34 1.90 0.70
CA TRP A 33 -33.68 1.00 -0.25
C TRP A 33 -34.62 0.03 -1.00
N SER A 34 -35.91 -0.01 -0.67
CA SER A 34 -36.91 -0.92 -1.30
C SER A 34 -37.71 -0.23 -2.39
N ARG A 35 -37.43 1.05 -2.68
CA ARG A 35 -38.10 1.79 -3.74
C ARG A 35 -37.27 1.66 -5.02
N PRO A 36 -37.82 1.08 -6.11
CA PRO A 36 -37.15 1.16 -7.40
C PRO A 36 -37.00 2.65 -7.76
N ILE A 37 -35.78 3.04 -8.14
CA ILE A 37 -35.45 4.43 -8.49
C ILE A 37 -36.28 4.86 -9.72
N VAL A 38 -36.63 3.91 -10.59
CA VAL A 38 -37.51 4.11 -11.76
C VAL A 38 -38.36 2.86 -11.98
N THR A 39 -39.63 3.06 -12.31
CA THR A 39 -40.54 2.01 -12.77
C THR A 39 -40.55 2.03 -14.30
N ILE A 40 -39.92 1.05 -14.93
CA ILE A 40 -39.87 0.95 -16.40
C ILE A 40 -41.16 0.23 -16.87
N PRO A 41 -41.89 0.76 -17.86
CA PRO A 41 -43.07 0.08 -18.40
C PRO A 41 -42.68 -1.26 -19.07
N PRO A 42 -43.59 -2.25 -19.13
CA PRO A 42 -43.30 -3.53 -19.77
C PRO A 42 -42.87 -3.35 -21.22
N THR A 43 -41.85 -4.08 -21.64
CA THR A 43 -41.24 -4.04 -22.99
C THR A 43 -42.23 -4.27 -24.14
N HIS A 44 -43.39 -4.86 -23.86
CA HIS A 44 -44.43 -5.16 -24.84
C HIS A 44 -45.42 -4.01 -25.09
N VAL A 45 -45.32 -2.90 -24.35
CA VAL A 45 -46.29 -1.79 -24.42
C VAL A 45 -45.80 -0.66 -25.32
N ARG A 46 -44.48 -0.39 -25.34
CA ARG A 46 -43.85 0.69 -26.11
C ARG A 46 -42.33 0.49 -26.19
N GLU A 47 -41.69 0.97 -27.25
CA GLU A 47 -40.23 1.11 -27.31
C GLU A 47 -39.72 2.06 -26.21
N ALA A 48 -38.60 1.69 -25.59
CA ALA A 48 -37.98 2.47 -24.53
C ALA A 48 -37.51 3.83 -25.07
N THR A 49 -37.78 4.90 -24.33
CA THR A 49 -37.27 6.23 -24.66
C THR A 49 -35.75 6.31 -24.39
N CYS A 50 -35.06 7.23 -25.08
CA CYS A 50 -33.62 7.46 -24.88
C CYS A 50 -33.28 7.73 -23.39
N MET A 51 -34.19 8.38 -22.67
CA MET A 51 -34.06 8.63 -21.22
C MET A 51 -34.10 7.33 -20.41
N GLU A 52 -35.04 6.42 -20.69
CA GLU A 52 -35.16 5.12 -20.01
C GLU A 52 -33.95 4.22 -20.29
N THR A 53 -33.44 4.24 -21.52
CA THR A 53 -32.21 3.53 -21.89
C THR A 53 -31.00 4.06 -21.13
N THR A 54 -30.88 5.38 -21.02
CA THR A 54 -29.81 6.04 -20.26
C THR A 54 -29.84 5.64 -18.79
N ILE A 55 -31.03 5.59 -18.18
CA ILE A 55 -31.24 5.20 -16.78
C ILE A 55 -30.79 3.75 -16.53
N CYS A 56 -31.06 2.83 -17.45
CA CYS A 56 -30.57 1.44 -17.37
C CYS A 56 -29.04 1.33 -17.48
N CYS A 57 -28.42 2.12 -18.36
CA CYS A 57 -26.98 2.07 -18.59
C CYS A 57 -26.17 2.78 -17.49
N THR A 58 -26.74 3.80 -16.85
CA THR A 58 -26.08 4.63 -15.82
C THR A 58 -25.44 3.81 -14.69
N PRO A 59 -26.12 2.84 -14.05
CA PRO A 59 -25.49 2.03 -13.00
C PRO A 59 -24.35 1.12 -13.51
N CYS A 60 -24.42 0.65 -14.77
CA CYS A 60 -23.32 -0.11 -15.37
C CYS A 60 -22.08 0.76 -15.57
N TRP A 61 -22.25 1.97 -16.11
CA TRP A 61 -21.14 2.93 -16.27
C TRP A 61 -20.60 3.39 -14.92
N ALA A 62 -21.47 3.69 -13.95
CA ALA A 62 -21.05 4.04 -12.60
C ALA A 62 -20.25 2.91 -11.94
N GLY A 63 -20.68 1.66 -12.09
CA GLY A 63 -19.94 0.49 -11.63
C GLY A 63 -18.56 0.36 -12.29
N LEU A 64 -18.49 0.51 -13.61
CA LEU A 64 -17.24 0.45 -14.37
C LEU A 64 -16.27 1.56 -13.94
N PHE A 65 -16.74 2.80 -13.82
CA PHE A 65 -15.92 3.91 -13.34
C PHE A 65 -15.45 3.71 -11.90
N THR A 66 -16.29 3.11 -11.03
CA THR A 66 -15.91 2.80 -9.65
C THR A 66 -14.81 1.73 -9.63
N ILE A 67 -14.94 0.67 -10.43
CA ILE A 67 -13.90 -0.37 -10.55
C ILE A 67 -12.60 0.26 -11.07
N LEU A 68 -12.68 1.09 -12.11
CA LEU A 68 -11.52 1.75 -12.68
C LEU A 68 -10.85 2.70 -11.67
N ALA A 69 -11.64 3.47 -10.93
CA ALA A 69 -11.15 4.38 -9.89
C ALA A 69 -10.46 3.61 -8.74
N VAL A 70 -11.07 2.52 -8.26
CA VAL A 70 -10.49 1.65 -7.23
C VAL A 70 -9.20 1.02 -7.75
N TYR A 71 -9.18 0.53 -8.98
CA TYR A 71 -7.99 -0.02 -9.61
C TYR A 71 -6.87 1.03 -9.68
N LEU A 72 -7.15 2.21 -10.21
CA LEU A 72 -6.15 3.29 -10.30
C LEU A 72 -5.65 3.74 -8.92
N LEU A 73 -6.53 3.82 -7.92
CA LEU A 73 -6.15 4.19 -6.55
C LEU A 73 -5.25 3.10 -5.94
N ILE A 74 -5.60 1.82 -6.14
CA ILE A 74 -4.77 0.70 -5.71
C ILE A 74 -3.40 0.75 -6.40
N PHE A 75 -3.35 0.92 -7.72
CA PHE A 75 -2.08 1.05 -8.47
C PHE A 75 -1.25 2.24 -7.97
N HIS A 76 -1.88 3.40 -7.78
CA HIS A 76 -1.19 4.59 -7.32
C HIS A 76 -0.63 4.44 -5.90
N VAL A 77 -1.36 3.79 -4.99
CA VAL A 77 -0.88 3.47 -3.65
C VAL A 77 0.18 2.34 -3.69
N ILE A 78 0.11 1.44 -4.67
CA ILE A 78 1.07 0.35 -4.85
C ILE A 78 2.41 0.86 -5.35
N ASP A 79 2.42 1.62 -6.44
CA ASP A 79 3.65 2.10 -7.07
C ASP A 79 4.42 3.08 -6.19
N ASN A 80 3.70 3.80 -5.30
CA ASN A 80 4.31 4.71 -4.34
C ASN A 80 4.77 4.03 -3.03
N ALA A 81 4.53 2.73 -2.85
CA ALA A 81 4.94 2.04 -1.63
C ALA A 81 6.46 1.95 -1.60
N ARG A 82 7.12 2.62 -0.65
CA ARG A 82 8.58 2.64 -0.55
C ARG A 82 9.12 1.30 -0.05
N CYS A 83 10.29 0.90 -0.53
CA CYS A 83 11.04 -0.19 0.07
C CYS A 83 11.55 0.28 1.45
N HIS A 84 10.92 -0.20 2.53
CA HIS A 84 11.28 0.12 3.91
C HIS A 84 12.28 -0.86 4.52
N ALA A 85 13.09 -1.53 3.69
CA ALA A 85 14.15 -2.39 4.22
C ALA A 85 15.14 -1.53 5.00
N LYS A 86 15.49 -1.94 6.22
CA LYS A 86 16.52 -1.30 7.04
C LYS A 86 17.62 -2.29 7.36
N PHE A 87 18.85 -1.83 7.36
CA PHE A 87 20.02 -2.64 7.66
C PHE A 87 20.68 -2.08 8.91
N SER A 88 20.98 -2.94 9.85
CA SER A 88 21.73 -2.60 11.06
C SER A 88 22.91 -3.55 11.17
N ILE A 89 24.11 -3.04 11.41
CA ILE A 89 25.28 -3.88 11.65
C ILE A 89 25.17 -4.49 13.04
N GLN A 90 25.33 -5.81 13.14
CA GLN A 90 25.42 -6.54 14.41
C GLN A 90 26.88 -6.75 14.81
N SER A 91 27.74 -7.06 13.85
CA SER A 91 29.13 -7.41 14.10
C SER A 91 29.97 -7.14 12.85
N ILE A 92 31.24 -6.82 13.06
CA ILE A 92 32.25 -6.72 12.01
C ILE A 92 33.46 -7.47 12.54
N ALA A 93 33.96 -8.45 11.79
CA ALA A 93 35.21 -9.12 12.08
C ALA A 93 36.19 -8.94 10.93
N VAL A 94 37.44 -8.60 11.24
CA VAL A 94 38.48 -8.44 10.23
C VAL A 94 39.58 -9.45 10.53
N SER A 95 39.78 -10.39 9.61
CA SER A 95 40.82 -11.39 9.72
C SER A 95 42.20 -10.74 9.50
N PRO A 96 43.08 -10.74 10.51
CA PRO A 96 44.37 -10.04 10.43
C PRO A 96 45.35 -10.67 9.42
N SER A 97 45.18 -11.95 9.09
CA SER A 97 46.06 -12.69 8.18
C SER A 97 45.69 -12.57 6.71
N SER A 98 44.43 -12.29 6.40
CA SER A 98 43.87 -12.34 5.03
C SER A 98 43.21 -11.05 4.58
N THR A 99 43.19 -10.02 5.44
CA THR A 99 42.48 -8.75 5.20
C THR A 99 40.99 -8.94 4.82
N THR A 100 40.44 -10.10 5.16
CA THR A 100 39.04 -10.44 4.90
C THR A 100 38.16 -9.80 5.95
N TRP A 101 37.12 -9.11 5.49
CA TRP A 101 36.08 -8.52 6.30
C TRP A 101 34.88 -9.44 6.30
N HIS A 102 34.39 -9.75 7.48
CA HIS A 102 33.12 -10.41 7.72
C HIS A 102 32.19 -9.39 8.37
N VAL A 103 31.03 -9.13 7.78
CA VAL A 103 30.08 -8.16 8.34
C VAL A 103 28.71 -8.82 8.49
N ASP A 104 28.20 -8.79 9.72
CA ASP A 104 26.87 -9.27 10.06
C ASP A 104 25.85 -8.13 10.09
N PHE A 105 24.74 -8.34 9.42
CA PHE A 105 23.60 -7.44 9.37
C PHE A 105 22.34 -8.08 9.94
N LEU A 106 21.61 -7.29 10.73
CA LEU A 106 20.19 -7.51 10.96
C LEU A 106 19.40 -6.69 9.94
N VAL A 107 18.66 -7.38 9.08
CA VAL A 107 17.83 -6.76 8.07
C VAL A 107 16.39 -6.75 8.56
N GLN A 108 15.80 -5.56 8.65
CA GLN A 108 14.35 -5.42 8.73
C GLN A 108 13.79 -5.63 7.33
N ASN A 109 13.02 -6.70 7.15
CA ASN A 109 12.49 -7.09 5.85
C ASN A 109 11.55 -6.01 5.29
N PRO A 110 11.62 -5.74 3.99
CA PRO A 110 10.68 -4.82 3.35
C PRO A 110 9.27 -5.43 3.31
N SER A 111 8.31 -4.66 2.79
CA SER A 111 6.97 -5.18 2.54
C SER A 111 7.03 -6.38 1.58
N SER A 112 6.00 -7.23 1.62
CA SER A 112 5.87 -8.40 0.70
C SER A 112 5.92 -8.05 -0.79
N ARG A 113 5.81 -6.77 -1.14
CA ARG A 113 5.96 -6.25 -2.50
C ARG A 113 7.41 -6.13 -2.95
N TYR A 114 8.39 -6.30 -2.07
CA TYR A 114 9.79 -6.28 -2.44
C TYR A 114 10.44 -7.63 -2.15
N SER A 115 11.44 -7.98 -2.95
CA SER A 115 12.33 -9.09 -2.65
C SER A 115 13.77 -8.63 -2.83
N ILE A 116 14.58 -8.98 -1.84
CA ILE A 116 16.00 -8.67 -1.79
C ILE A 116 16.72 -9.97 -2.10
N TYR A 117 17.71 -9.88 -2.97
CA TYR A 117 18.55 -10.99 -3.34
C TYR A 117 19.91 -10.82 -2.67
N TYR A 118 20.38 -11.88 -2.04
CA TYR A 118 21.56 -11.88 -1.18
C TYR A 118 22.70 -12.73 -1.76
N GLY A 119 22.61 -13.18 -3.02
CA GLY A 119 23.67 -13.96 -3.65
C GLY A 119 24.93 -13.14 -3.87
N ALA A 120 26.08 -13.82 -3.96
CA ALA A 120 27.37 -13.18 -4.23
C ALA A 120 27.36 -12.38 -5.55
N ASP A 121 26.82 -12.96 -6.63
CA ASP A 121 26.68 -12.30 -7.94
C ASP A 121 25.67 -11.14 -7.95
N GLU A 122 24.87 -11.02 -6.89
CA GLU A 122 23.80 -10.03 -6.74
C GLU A 122 24.20 -8.93 -5.74
N THR A 123 25.41 -9.02 -5.20
CA THR A 123 25.95 -8.16 -4.16
C THR A 123 27.21 -7.47 -4.67
N THR A 124 27.30 -6.16 -4.48
CA THR A 124 28.54 -5.40 -4.69
C THR A 124 28.91 -4.68 -3.41
N VAL A 125 30.18 -4.67 -3.07
CA VAL A 125 30.68 -4.05 -1.83
C VAL A 125 31.81 -3.08 -2.19
N SER A 126 31.84 -1.94 -1.51
CA SER A 126 32.99 -1.04 -1.50
C SER A 126 33.22 -0.50 -0.09
N LEU A 127 34.49 -0.27 0.22
CA LEU A 127 34.95 0.23 1.51
C LEU A 127 35.60 1.60 1.29
N GLY A 128 34.83 2.66 1.52
CA GLY A 128 35.16 4.02 1.14
C GLY A 128 35.42 4.10 -0.38
N PRO A 129 36.59 4.59 -0.82
CA PRO A 129 36.95 4.65 -2.23
C PRO A 129 37.42 3.30 -2.81
N LEU A 130 37.60 2.27 -1.97
CA LEU A 130 38.17 0.99 -2.39
C LEU A 130 37.07 0.04 -2.85
N ASN A 131 37.25 -0.55 -4.03
CA ASN A 131 36.41 -1.66 -4.46
C ASN A 131 36.70 -2.88 -3.60
N ALA A 132 35.68 -3.69 -3.34
CA ALA A 132 35.84 -4.94 -2.65
C ALA A 132 35.34 -6.12 -3.48
N ALA A 133 36.10 -7.21 -3.47
CA ALA A 133 35.69 -8.48 -4.03
C ALA A 133 34.87 -9.23 -2.98
N VAL A 134 33.62 -9.56 -3.31
CA VAL A 134 32.77 -10.42 -2.49
C VAL A 134 33.27 -11.84 -2.59
N LEU A 135 33.57 -12.45 -1.45
CA LEU A 135 34.01 -13.84 -1.35
C LEU A 135 32.83 -14.79 -1.14
N ASP A 136 31.98 -14.45 -0.17
CA ASP A 136 30.83 -15.26 0.18
C ASP A 136 29.72 -14.39 0.78
N THR A 137 28.50 -14.89 0.71
CA THR A 137 27.35 -14.28 1.35
C THR A 137 26.51 -15.36 2.03
N PHE A 138 26.02 -15.02 3.22
CA PHE A 138 25.10 -15.89 3.93
C PHE A 138 23.84 -15.11 4.30
N HIS A 139 22.69 -15.77 4.21
CA HIS A 139 21.45 -15.18 4.69
C HIS A 139 20.53 -16.23 5.26
N GLU A 140 19.84 -15.87 6.34
CA GLU A 140 18.90 -16.74 7.01
C GLU A 140 17.70 -15.93 7.49
N ARG A 141 16.51 -16.36 7.08
CA ARG A 141 15.27 -15.73 7.53
C ARG A 141 15.00 -16.09 8.98
N LYS A 142 15.25 -15.15 9.90
CA LYS A 142 14.97 -15.33 11.34
C LYS A 142 13.49 -15.22 11.68
N SER A 143 12.75 -14.36 10.98
CA SER A 143 11.30 -14.20 11.18
C SER A 143 10.59 -13.64 9.95
N ARG A 144 9.28 -13.38 10.06
CA ARG A 144 8.55 -12.72 8.96
C ARG A 144 9.13 -11.33 8.68
N SER A 145 9.54 -10.60 9.72
CA SER A 145 10.01 -9.22 9.67
C SER A 145 11.52 -9.03 9.67
N HIS A 146 12.30 -10.07 9.98
CA HIS A 146 13.77 -9.95 10.06
C HIS A 146 14.50 -11.08 9.34
N THR A 147 15.66 -10.74 8.77
CA THR A 147 16.61 -11.65 8.13
C THR A 147 18.00 -11.34 8.66
N ALA A 148 18.76 -12.38 9.01
CA ALA A 148 20.18 -12.24 9.26
C ALA A 148 20.88 -12.33 7.89
N PHE A 149 21.77 -11.40 7.60
CA PHE A 149 22.55 -11.36 6.37
C PHE A 149 24.00 -11.10 6.74
N SER A 150 24.93 -11.84 6.15
CA SER A 150 26.35 -11.57 6.29
C SER A 150 27.06 -11.63 4.95
N VAL A 151 28.17 -10.88 4.89
CA VAL A 151 28.99 -10.76 3.69
C VAL A 151 30.45 -10.85 4.06
N ASP A 152 31.17 -11.70 3.34
CA ASP A 152 32.61 -11.83 3.37
C ASP A 152 33.20 -11.15 2.15
N PHE A 153 34.16 -10.24 2.36
CA PHE A 153 34.80 -9.54 1.25
C PHE A 153 36.24 -9.14 1.54
N VAL A 154 36.99 -8.87 0.47
CA VAL A 154 38.36 -8.35 0.52
C VAL A 154 38.38 -7.02 -0.22
N ALA A 155 38.79 -5.96 0.48
CA ALA A 155 38.96 -4.64 -0.11
C ALA A 155 40.32 -4.54 -0.83
N GLU A 156 40.34 -3.84 -1.97
CA GLU A 156 41.56 -3.58 -2.74
C GLU A 156 42.47 -2.59 -2.00
N GLY A 157 43.69 -3.00 -1.62
CA GLY A 157 44.68 -2.13 -0.96
C GLY A 157 45.00 -2.52 0.49
N ASN A 158 45.98 -1.84 1.11
CA ASN A 158 46.45 -2.19 2.46
C ASN A 158 45.59 -1.52 3.55
N PRO A 159 44.83 -2.28 4.37
CA PRO A 159 43.91 -1.74 5.38
C PRO A 159 44.60 -1.27 6.68
N ASN A 160 45.93 -1.21 6.71
CA ASN A 160 46.68 -1.00 7.95
C ASN A 160 46.78 0.46 8.42
N GLY A 161 46.21 1.43 7.71
CA GLY A 161 46.36 2.86 8.08
C GLY A 161 45.11 3.73 7.98
N VAL A 162 43.96 3.21 7.54
CA VAL A 162 42.80 4.05 7.20
C VAL A 162 41.59 3.62 8.02
N VAL A 163 41.03 4.57 8.78
CA VAL A 163 39.65 4.49 9.27
C VAL A 163 38.77 4.52 8.04
N PHE A 164 38.07 3.42 7.77
CA PHE A 164 37.18 3.35 6.62
C PHE A 164 35.88 4.08 6.97
N GLU A 165 35.75 5.32 6.51
CA GLU A 165 34.63 6.18 6.91
C GLU A 165 33.26 5.63 6.46
N GLU A 166 33.22 4.83 5.39
CA GLU A 166 31.99 4.35 4.78
C GLU A 166 32.11 2.91 4.25
N LEU A 167 31.08 2.09 4.51
CA LEU A 167 30.85 0.79 3.87
C LEU A 167 29.62 0.95 3.00
N TYR A 168 29.79 0.70 1.71
CA TYR A 168 28.69 0.71 0.76
C TYR A 168 28.45 -0.70 0.25
N ILE A 169 27.18 -1.12 0.31
CA ILE A 169 26.73 -2.41 -0.21
C ILE A 169 25.56 -2.16 -1.13
N LYS A 170 25.61 -2.75 -2.31
CA LYS A 170 24.55 -2.74 -3.30
C LYS A 170 24.00 -4.15 -3.45
N LEU A 171 22.72 -4.32 -3.14
CA LEU A 171 22.01 -5.59 -3.30
C LEU A 171 20.98 -5.49 -4.42
N LYS A 172 20.88 -6.51 -5.27
CA LYS A 172 19.78 -6.61 -6.22
C LYS A 172 18.45 -6.75 -5.48
N ALA A 173 17.44 -6.05 -5.98
CA ALA A 173 16.08 -6.16 -5.46
C ALA A 173 15.05 -6.11 -6.58
N THR A 174 13.86 -6.64 -6.34
CA THR A 174 12.75 -6.57 -7.31
C THR A 174 11.49 -6.05 -6.65
N HIS A 175 10.75 -5.19 -7.35
CA HIS A 175 9.42 -4.76 -6.95
C HIS A 175 8.35 -5.65 -7.60
N LYS A 176 7.63 -6.41 -6.77
CA LYS A 176 6.52 -7.29 -7.15
C LYS A 176 5.23 -6.49 -7.28
N VAL A 177 4.80 -6.21 -8.51
CA VAL A 177 3.49 -5.61 -8.81
C VAL A 177 2.50 -6.71 -9.18
N TYR A 178 1.69 -7.13 -8.21
CA TYR A 178 0.51 -8.01 -8.35
C TYR A 178 0.55 -9.09 -9.46
N ARG A 179 0.87 -10.34 -9.08
CA ARG A 179 0.86 -11.59 -9.89
C ARG A 179 1.74 -11.62 -11.14
N TYR A 180 2.00 -10.47 -11.77
CA TYR A 180 3.00 -10.30 -12.79
C TYR A 180 4.29 -9.88 -12.10
N VAL A 181 5.32 -10.72 -12.21
CA VAL A 181 6.68 -10.27 -11.93
C VAL A 181 7.02 -9.32 -13.07
N PHE A 182 6.62 -8.05 -12.94
CA PHE A 182 7.32 -7.02 -13.67
C PHE A 182 8.71 -7.04 -13.08
N ASP A 183 9.67 -7.55 -13.85
CA ASP A 183 11.10 -7.56 -13.57
C ASP A 183 11.64 -6.12 -13.57
N ASN A 184 11.00 -5.24 -12.82
CA ASN A 184 11.56 -3.98 -12.39
C ASN A 184 12.65 -4.35 -11.39
N ALA A 185 13.76 -4.83 -11.94
CA ALA A 185 15.01 -4.98 -11.23
C ALA A 185 15.36 -3.59 -10.70
N GLY A 186 15.72 -3.55 -9.44
CA GLY A 186 16.23 -2.38 -8.75
C GLY A 186 17.43 -2.82 -7.94
N HIS A 187 17.90 -1.90 -7.12
CA HIS A 187 18.93 -2.17 -6.15
C HIS A 187 18.60 -1.49 -4.84
N ILE A 188 19.01 -2.13 -3.76
CA ILE A 188 19.05 -1.51 -2.44
C ILE A 188 20.48 -1.09 -2.21
N ASP A 189 20.65 0.20 -2.05
CA ASP A 189 21.88 0.87 -1.71
C ASP A 189 21.93 0.99 -0.18
N ILE A 190 22.96 0.41 0.43
CA ILE A 190 23.18 0.43 1.87
C ILE A 190 24.47 1.19 2.10
N ARG A 191 24.41 2.23 2.93
CA ARG A 191 25.56 3.04 3.31
C ARG A 191 25.68 3.06 4.82
N CYS A 192 26.77 2.54 5.33
CA CYS A 192 27.08 2.57 6.76
C CYS A 192 28.26 3.52 6.99
N HIS A 193 28.12 4.44 7.93
CA HIS A 193 29.14 5.45 8.24
C HIS A 193 29.81 5.18 9.58
N ASN A 194 31.01 5.73 9.76
CA ASN A 194 31.85 5.62 10.96
C ASN A 194 32.33 4.18 11.23
N LEU A 195 32.71 3.43 10.19
CA LEU A 195 33.30 2.11 10.44
C LEU A 195 34.71 2.26 11.00
N THR A 196 34.90 1.68 12.18
CA THR A 196 36.24 1.51 12.75
C THR A 196 36.62 0.04 12.70
N ARG A 197 37.90 -0.24 12.46
CA ARG A 197 38.46 -1.60 12.58
C ARG A 197 38.36 -2.13 14.03
N SER A 198 38.26 -1.23 15.01
CA SER A 198 37.97 -1.57 16.39
C SER A 198 36.48 -1.90 16.57
N TYR A 199 36.23 -3.08 17.14
CA TYR A 199 34.93 -3.65 17.51
C TYR A 199 34.12 -2.80 18.50
N GLU A 200 34.75 -1.79 19.13
CA GLU A 200 34.19 -1.07 20.27
C GLU A 200 33.08 -0.06 19.91
N ASN A 201 32.83 0.22 18.63
CA ASN A 201 31.91 1.29 18.21
C ASN A 201 30.75 0.84 17.31
N VAL A 202 30.38 -0.44 17.28
CA VAL A 202 29.27 -0.92 16.43
C VAL A 202 27.97 -0.14 16.69
N GLU A 203 27.71 0.25 17.95
CA GLU A 203 26.53 1.05 18.32
C GLU A 203 26.52 2.46 17.71
N ARG A 204 27.68 2.99 17.29
CA ARG A 204 27.80 4.32 16.65
C ARG A 204 27.69 4.24 15.13
N ILE A 205 27.70 3.04 14.55
CA ILE A 205 27.61 2.86 13.11
C ILE A 205 26.17 3.14 12.67
N GLN A 206 26.02 4.11 11.79
CA GLN A 206 24.72 4.48 11.23
C GLN A 206 24.62 3.95 9.81
N CYS A 207 23.65 3.06 9.58
CA CYS A 207 23.36 2.52 8.27
C CYS A 207 22.07 3.12 7.72
N HIS A 208 22.17 3.62 6.50
CA HIS A 208 21.06 4.13 5.70
C HIS A 208 20.86 3.24 4.50
N SER A 209 19.60 2.95 4.20
CA SER A 209 19.23 2.13 3.05
C SER A 209 18.22 2.86 2.18
N SER A 210 18.45 2.82 0.87
CA SER A 210 17.56 3.38 -0.14
C SER A 210 17.34 2.40 -1.27
N TYR A 211 16.16 2.44 -1.89
CA TYR A 211 15.85 1.65 -3.07
C TYR A 211 15.92 2.51 -4.32
N THR A 212 16.67 2.04 -5.31
CA THR A 212 16.82 2.66 -6.61
C THR A 212 16.23 1.71 -7.66
N LYS A 213 15.21 2.18 -8.37
CA LYS A 213 14.61 1.42 -9.49
C LYS A 213 15.57 1.49 -10.68
N LEU A 214 15.82 0.37 -11.38
CA LEU A 214 16.47 0.50 -12.68
C LEU A 214 15.50 1.15 -13.66
N GLU A 215 15.95 2.23 -14.30
CA GLU A 215 15.28 2.76 -15.47
C GLU A 215 15.41 1.73 -16.58
N THR A 216 14.30 1.09 -16.94
CA THR A 216 14.21 0.42 -18.23
C THR A 216 14.29 1.51 -19.29
N ILE A 217 15.42 1.56 -20.01
CA ILE A 217 15.52 2.31 -21.26
C ILE A 217 14.53 1.63 -22.20
N GLY A 218 13.29 2.12 -22.22
CA GLY A 218 12.22 1.60 -23.05
C GLY A 218 12.54 1.86 -24.52
N GLY A 219 12.60 0.79 -25.31
CA GLY A 219 12.41 0.84 -26.76
C GLY A 219 10.95 0.93 -27.14
#